data_AF-A0A535Y3F1-F1
#
_entry.id   AF-A0A535Y3F1-F1
#
_cell.length_a   1.000
_cell.length_b   1.000
_cell.length_c   1.000
_cell.angle_alpha   90.00
_cell.angle_beta   90.00
_cell.angle_gamma   90.00
#
_symmetry.space_group_name_H-M   'P 1'
#
loop_
_entity.id
_entity.type
_entity.pdbx_description
1 polymer ?
#
loop_
_entity_poly.entity_id
_entity_poly.type
_entity_poly.pdbx_seq_one_letter_code
_entity_poly.pdbx_strand_id
1 'polypeptide(L)'
;VVIFRTLGLEQIERIVEIQLSSLRARLAERKITLELSSAAKELVAREGFDPVYGARPLRRTIQKEIVQPLAMRLLRNEFHDGEHILIDVAPGGVLEFKKASAPVAV
;
A
#
# COMPACT_ATOMS: atom_id res chain seq x y z
N VAL A 1 9.07 -6.65 33.14
CA VAL A 1 9.52 -7.23 31.85
C VAL A 1 8.42 -6.97 30.82
N VAL A 2 8.69 -6.16 29.80
CA VAL A 2 7.74 -5.92 28.70
C VAL A 2 8.06 -6.93 27.60
N ILE A 3 7.19 -7.93 27.42
CA ILE A 3 7.35 -8.95 26.38
C ILE A 3 6.67 -8.42 25.12
N PHE A 4 7.47 -8.00 24.14
CA PHE A 4 6.96 -7.65 22.82
C PHE A 4 6.58 -8.93 22.08
N ARG A 5 5.29 -9.08 21.77
CA ARG A 5 4.83 -10.13 20.86
C ARG A 5 5.18 -9.72 19.43
N THR A 6 5.51 -10.70 18.59
CA THR A 6 5.64 -10.49 17.15
C THR A 6 4.36 -9.83 16.61
N LEU A 7 4.53 -8.85 15.71
CA LEU A 7 3.40 -8.13 15.16
C LEU A 7 2.53 -9.08 14.33
N GLY A 8 1.25 -9.17 14.69
CA GLY A 8 0.28 -9.92 13.90
C GLY A 8 -0.04 -9.22 12.58
N LEU A 9 -0.55 -9.97 11.61
CA LEU A 9 -0.96 -9.45 10.29
C LEU A 9 -1.86 -8.21 10.42
N GLU A 10 -2.86 -8.26 11.31
CA GLU A 10 -3.78 -7.14 11.58
C GLU A 10 -3.07 -5.85 12.04
N GLN A 11 -2.00 -5.97 12.82
CA GLN A 11 -1.24 -4.81 13.29
C GLN A 11 -0.43 -4.19 12.15
N ILE A 12 0.12 -5.04 11.27
CA ILE A 12 0.84 -4.59 10.08
C ILE A 12 -0.15 -3.90 9.13
N GLU A 13 -1.32 -4.47 8.88
CA GLU A 13 -2.36 -3.83 8.08
C GLU A 13 -2.74 -2.46 8.64
N ARG A 14 -2.89 -2.34 9.95
CA ARG A 14 -3.20 -1.05 10.58
C ARG A 14 -2.06 -0.04 10.43
N ILE A 15 -0.81 -0.47 10.50
CA ILE A 15 0.35 0.40 10.24
C ILE A 15 0.36 0.84 8.77
N VAL A 16 0.12 -0.08 7.84
CA VAL A 16 0.03 0.20 6.41
C VAL A 16 -1.06 1.23 6.14
N GLU A 17 -2.25 1.04 6.70
CA GLU A 17 -3.37 1.99 6.62
C GLU A 17 -3.01 3.37 7.16
N ILE A 18 -2.34 3.46 8.32
CA ILE A 18 -1.90 4.74 8.88
C ILE A 18 -0.89 5.42 7.95
N GLN A 19 0.08 4.69 7.39
CA GLN A 19 1.06 5.28 6.46
C GLN A 19 0.39 5.76 5.17
N LEU A 20 -0.55 4.97 4.64
CA LEU A 20 -1.28 5.28 3.42
C LEU A 20 -2.35 6.36 3.62
N SER A 21 -2.82 6.62 4.83
CA SER A 21 -3.82 7.66 5.11
C SER A 21 -3.42 9.03 4.54
N SER A 22 -2.16 9.42 4.75
CA SER A 22 -1.60 10.68 4.23
C SER A 22 -1.53 10.72 2.70
N LEU A 23 -1.24 9.57 2.07
CA LEU A 23 -1.23 9.42 0.62
C LEU A 23 -2.65 9.46 0.06
N ARG A 24 -3.58 8.73 0.66
CA ARG A 24 -5.01 8.72 0.31
C ARG A 24 -5.63 10.10 0.42
N ALA A 25 -5.27 10.89 1.43
CA ALA A 25 -5.75 12.28 1.53
C ALA A 25 -5.32 13.11 0.31
N ARG A 26 -4.05 13.00 -0.11
CA ARG A 26 -3.54 13.70 -1.31
C ARG A 26 -4.17 13.18 -2.60
N LEU A 27 -4.45 11.88 -2.68
CA LEU A 27 -5.14 11.27 -3.83
C LEU A 27 -6.62 11.68 -3.89
N ALA A 28 -7.27 11.82 -2.73
CA ALA A 28 -8.66 12.23 -2.62
C ALA A 28 -8.91 13.65 -3.14
N GLU A 29 -7.93 14.56 -3.04
CA GLU A 29 -7.99 15.88 -3.69
C GLU A 29 -8.19 15.76 -5.21
N ARG A 30 -7.69 14.68 -5.81
CA ARG A 30 -7.85 14.33 -7.23
C ARG A 30 -8.95 13.29 -7.49
N LYS A 31 -9.80 13.01 -6.49
CA LYS A 31 -10.81 11.93 -6.53
C LYS A 31 -10.23 10.53 -6.81
N ILE A 32 -8.94 10.34 -6.64
CA ILE A 32 -8.29 9.04 -6.83
C ILE A 32 -8.44 8.24 -5.54
N THR A 33 -8.84 6.97 -5.68
CA THR A 33 -8.96 6.04 -4.55
C THR A 33 -7.88 4.96 -4.63
N LEU A 34 -7.43 4.46 -3.48
CA LEU A 34 -6.35 3.49 -3.39
C LEU A 34 -6.70 2.36 -2.43
N GLU A 35 -6.74 1.15 -2.98
CA GLU A 35 -7.06 -0.09 -2.27
C GLU A 35 -5.89 -1.07 -2.39
N LEU A 36 -5.65 -1.84 -1.32
CA LEU A 36 -4.67 -2.92 -1.32
C LEU A 36 -5.42 -4.25 -1.21
N SER A 37 -5.09 -5.19 -2.10
CA SER A 37 -5.60 -6.56 -2.01
C SER A 37 -5.04 -7.27 -0.77
N SER A 38 -5.74 -8.29 -0.29
CA SER A 38 -5.28 -9.11 0.85
C SER A 38 -3.90 -9.72 0.58
N ALA A 39 -3.63 -10.14 -0.66
CA ALA A 39 -2.33 -10.68 -1.06
C ALA A 39 -1.22 -9.62 -0.96
N ALA A 40 -1.50 -8.38 -1.37
CA ALA A 40 -0.54 -7.28 -1.27
C ALA A 40 -0.23 -6.92 0.18
N LYS A 41 -1.25 -6.92 1.05
CA LYS A 41 -1.08 -6.70 2.50
C LYS A 41 -0.22 -7.78 3.12
N GLU A 42 -0.45 -9.04 2.76
CA GLU A 42 0.33 -10.17 3.27
C GLU A 42 1.79 -10.12 2.78
N LEU A 43 2.02 -9.77 1.51
CA LEU A 43 3.36 -9.61 0.97
C LEU A 43 4.12 -8.49 1.69
N VAL A 44 3.50 -7.31 1.84
CA VAL A 44 4.10 -6.17 2.58
C VAL A 44 4.35 -6.53 4.04
N ALA A 45 3.47 -7.32 4.65
CA ALA A 45 3.67 -7.83 6.00
C ALA A 45 4.88 -8.75 6.09
N ARG A 46 5.03 -9.69 5.15
CA ARG A 46 6.17 -10.61 5.10
C ARG A 46 7.49 -9.88 4.83
N GLU A 47 7.52 -8.92 3.90
CA GLU A 47 8.74 -8.19 3.55
C GLU A 47 9.12 -7.08 4.53
N GLY A 48 8.12 -6.44 5.15
CA GLY A 48 8.32 -5.36 6.10
C GLY A 48 8.53 -5.82 7.54
N PHE A 49 8.28 -7.10 7.82
CA PHE A 49 8.52 -7.71 9.12
C PHE A 49 9.92 -8.31 9.18
N ASP A 50 10.76 -7.72 10.03
CA ASP A 50 12.06 -8.28 10.36
C ASP A 50 12.04 -8.75 11.82
N PRO A 51 12.34 -10.03 12.13
CA PRO A 51 12.32 -10.54 13.49
C PRO A 51 13.34 -9.87 14.43
N VAL A 52 14.40 -9.26 13.89
CA VAL A 52 15.43 -8.53 14.63
C VAL A 52 15.04 -7.05 14.79
N TYR A 53 14.42 -6.44 13.78
CA TYR A 53 14.11 -4.99 13.76
C TYR A 53 12.62 -4.63 13.98
N GLY A 54 11.74 -5.61 14.13
CA GLY A 54 10.29 -5.43 14.24
C GLY A 54 9.67 -4.77 13.00
N ALA A 55 8.65 -3.92 13.18
CA ALA A 55 8.04 -3.14 12.08
C ALA A 55 8.85 -1.91 11.64
N ARG A 56 10.09 -1.71 12.13
CA ARG A 56 10.89 -0.56 11.69
C ARG A 56 11.17 -0.57 10.17
N PRO A 57 11.47 -1.71 9.53
CA PRO A 57 11.65 -1.77 8.07
C PRO A 57 10.34 -1.55 7.31
N LEU A 58 9.20 -1.98 7.87
CA LEU A 58 7.87 -1.91 7.24
C LEU A 58 7.55 -0.55 6.63
N ARG A 59 7.77 0.54 7.38
CA ARG A 59 7.54 1.90 6.88
C ARG A 59 8.40 2.20 5.64
N ARG A 60 9.65 1.75 5.64
CA ARG A 60 10.59 1.96 4.53
C ARG A 60 10.20 1.12 3.32
N THR A 61 9.78 -0.13 3.53
CA THR A 61 9.27 -1.02 2.48
C THR A 61 8.03 -0.40 1.82
N ILE A 62 7.02 0.01 2.60
CA ILE A 62 5.83 0.69 2.06
C ILE A 62 6.22 1.94 1.25
N GLN A 63 7.15 2.75 1.76
CA GLN A 63 7.54 3.96 1.05
C GLN A 63 8.22 3.67 -0.29
N LYS A 64 9.10 2.66 -0.34
CA LYS A 64 9.81 2.27 -1.57
C LYS A 64 8.94 1.51 -2.55
N GLU A 65 8.16 0.55 -2.07
CA GLU A 65 7.40 -0.39 -2.91
C GLU A 65 6.02 0.15 -3.29
N ILE A 66 5.44 1.05 -2.49
CA ILE A 66 4.11 1.62 -2.75
C ILE A 66 4.19 3.11 -3.11
N VAL A 67 4.71 3.93 -2.21
CA VAL A 67 4.60 5.40 -2.34
C VAL A 67 5.42 5.94 -3.52
N GLN A 68 6.68 5.52 -3.66
CA GLN A 68 7.56 5.96 -4.74
C GLN A 68 7.03 5.58 -6.15
N PRO A 69 6.72 4.31 -6.44
CA PRO A 69 6.21 3.93 -7.76
C PRO A 69 4.85 4.59 -8.05
N LEU A 70 3.96 4.71 -7.06
CA LEU A 70 2.70 5.41 -7.26
C LEU A 70 2.92 6.88 -7.64
N ALA A 71 3.81 7.58 -6.94
CA ALA A 71 4.16 8.97 -7.24
C ALA A 71 4.73 9.11 -8.66
N MET A 72 5.62 8.20 -9.08
CA MET A 72 6.14 8.22 -10.45
C MET A 72 5.06 8.00 -11.50
N ARG A 73 4.15 7.04 -11.28
CA ARG A 73 3.06 6.75 -12.22
C ARG A 73 2.07 7.91 -12.31
N LEU A 74 1.76 8.58 -11.20
CA LEU A 74 0.96 9.81 -11.19
C LEU A 74 1.64 10.93 -11.99
N LEU A 75 2.97 11.11 -11.83
CA LEU A 75 3.74 12.08 -12.61
C LEU A 75 3.79 11.76 -14.11
N ARG A 76 3.74 10.47 -14.47
CA ARG A 76 3.65 10.00 -15.86
C ARG A 76 2.26 10.12 -16.46
N ASN A 77 1.30 10.68 -15.71
CA ASN A 77 -0.10 10.75 -16.12
C ASN A 77 -0.70 9.36 -16.40
N GLU A 78 -0.15 8.31 -15.77
CA GLU A 78 -0.70 6.96 -15.89
C GLU A 78 -2.03 6.87 -15.18
N PHE A 79 -2.20 7.50 -14.01
CA PHE A 79 -3.47 7.53 -13.29
C PHE A 79 -4.16 8.88 -13.40
N HIS A 80 -5.48 8.87 -13.62
CA HIS A 80 -6.30 10.06 -13.83
C HIS A 80 -7.25 10.31 -12.65
N ASP A 81 -7.71 11.55 -12.55
CA ASP A 81 -8.65 11.97 -11.52
C ASP A 81 -9.95 11.14 -11.58
N GLY A 82 -10.38 10.60 -10.45
CA GLY A 82 -11.56 9.73 -10.35
C GLY A 82 -11.28 8.23 -10.56
N GLU A 83 -10.05 7.83 -10.92
CA GLU A 83 -9.70 6.42 -11.04
C GLU A 83 -9.53 5.74 -9.67
N HIS A 84 -9.76 4.43 -9.65
CA HIS A 84 -9.47 3.60 -8.49
C HIS A 84 -8.21 2.77 -8.76
N ILE A 85 -7.27 2.81 -7.82
CA ILE A 85 -5.99 2.12 -7.91
C ILE A 85 -6.05 0.92 -6.98
N LEU A 86 -6.01 -0.27 -7.56
CA LEU A 86 -5.91 -1.53 -6.84
C LEU A 86 -4.44 -1.98 -6.84
N ILE A 87 -3.84 -2.08 -5.67
CA ILE A 87 -2.52 -2.65 -5.48
C ILE A 87 -2.69 -4.14 -5.20
N ASP A 88 -2.08 -4.96 -6.04
CA ASP A 88 -2.16 -6.42 -5.99
C ASP A 88 -0.76 -7.04 -6.09
N VAL A 89 -0.67 -8.36 -6.00
CA VAL A 89 0.62 -9.08 -6.15
C VAL A 89 0.69 -9.73 -7.53
N ALA A 90 1.72 -9.37 -8.30
CA ALA A 90 2.02 -10.01 -9.57
C ALA A 90 2.65 -11.41 -9.36
N PRO A 91 2.49 -12.32 -10.33
CA PRO A 91 3.19 -13.60 -10.35
C PRO A 91 4.71 -13.34 -10.38
N GLY A 92 5.38 -13.62 -9.26
CA GLY A 92 6.76 -13.24 -8.99
C GLY A 92 6.97 -12.60 -7.61
N GLY A 93 5.90 -12.30 -6.88
CA GLY A 93 5.98 -11.76 -5.53
C GLY A 93 6.33 -10.27 -5.51
N VAL A 94 5.90 -9.52 -6.52
CA VAL A 94 6.13 -8.07 -6.64
C VAL A 94 4.79 -7.35 -6.60
N LEU A 95 4.75 -6.15 -6.00
CA LEU A 95 3.54 -5.33 -6.01
C LEU A 95 3.25 -4.78 -7.40
N GLU A 96 2.01 -4.97 -7.86
CA GLU A 96 1.50 -4.46 -9.11
C GLU A 96 0.36 -3.47 -8.86
N PHE A 97 0.36 -2.36 -9.61
CA PHE A 97 -0.67 -1.34 -9.54
C PHE A 97 -1.58 -1.50 -10.75
N LYS A 98 -2.83 -1.89 -10.47
CA LYS A 98 -3.90 -2.02 -11.46
C LYS A 98 -4.83 -0.82 -11.34
N LYS A 99 -5.31 -0.37 -12.49
CA LYS A 99 -6.46 0.52 -12.53
C LYS A 99 -7.72 -0.33 -12.40
N ALA A 100 -8.41 -0.22 -11.28
CA ALA A 100 -9.81 -0.58 -11.27
C ALA A 100 -10.55 0.63 -11.84
N SER A 101 -11.21 0.45 -12.99
CA SER A 101 -12.26 1.40 -13.35
C SER A 101 -13.28 1.32 -12.24
N ALA A 102 -13.46 2.39 -11.47
CA ALA A 102 -14.70 2.54 -10.73
C ALA A 102 -15.83 2.37 -11.76
N PRO A 103 -16.88 1.58 -11.47
CA PRO A 103 -18.03 1.58 -12.35
C PRO A 103 -18.51 3.03 -12.40
N VAL A 104 -18.54 3.58 -13.61
CA VAL A 104 -19.25 4.82 -13.92
C VAL A 104 -20.68 4.59 -13.42
N ALA A 105 -20.99 5.10 -12.23
CA ALA A 105 -22.34 5.12 -11.73
C ALA A 105 -23.07 6.18 -12.57
N VAL A 106 -23.85 5.65 -13.53
CA VAL A 106 -24.86 6.32 -14.35
C VAL A 106 -25.85 7.07 -13.46
#